data_AF-A0A0S4LKA7-F1
#
_entry.id   AF-A0A0S4LKA7-F1
#
_cell.length_a   1.000
_cell.length_b   1.000
_cell.length_c   1.000
_cell.angle_alpha   90.00
_cell.angle_beta   90.00
_cell.angle_gamma   90.00
#
_symmetry.space_group_name_H-M   'P 1'
#
loop_
_entity.id
_entity.type
_entity.pdbx_description
1 polymer ?
#
loop_
_entity_poly.entity_id
_entity_poly.type
_entity_poly.pdbx_seq_one_letter_code
_entity_poly.pdbx_strand_id
1 'polypeptide(L)'
;MQPFEECFRTATMFLANPCYLWSSDSLEDKRMVLRMVFAKKLPYHLTEGFRTAKNEELSLPFRWLKNMNGGEYEMVRPVGIEPTTLSLEG
;
A
#
# COMPACT_ATOMS: atom_id res chain seq x y z
N MET A 1 -22.68 -13.93 -6.00
CA MET A 1 -21.77 -13.40 -4.95
C MET A 1 -20.52 -14.27 -5.00
N GLN A 2 -19.35 -13.70 -5.29
CA GLN A 2 -18.13 -14.52 -5.29
C GLN A 2 -17.79 -14.96 -3.85
N PRO A 3 -17.17 -16.13 -3.66
CA PRO A 3 -16.73 -16.57 -2.35
C PRO A 3 -15.80 -15.53 -1.71
N PHE A 4 -15.89 -15.36 -0.39
CA PHE A 4 -15.03 -14.44 0.36
C PHE A 4 -13.54 -14.64 0.03
N GLU A 5 -13.10 -15.89 -0.06
CA GLU A 5 -11.71 -16.26 -0.36
C GLU A 5 -11.23 -15.70 -1.70
N GLU A 6 -12.08 -15.73 -2.73
CA GLU A 6 -11.74 -15.25 -4.05
C GLU A 6 -11.60 -13.72 -4.07
N CYS A 7 -12.52 -13.02 -3.38
CA CYS A 7 -12.45 -11.58 -3.18
C CYS A 7 -11.21 -11.18 -2.37
N PHE A 8 -10.92 -11.91 -1.28
CA PHE A 8 -9.78 -11.64 -0.41
C PHE A 8 -8.45 -11.83 -1.14
N ARG A 9 -8.28 -12.95 -1.87
CA ARG A 9 -7.10 -13.22 -2.70
C ARG A 9 -6.88 -12.15 -3.76
N THR A 10 -7.95 -11.72 -4.42
CA THR A 10 -7.87 -10.68 -5.46
C THR A 10 -7.42 -9.34 -4.87
N ALA A 11 -7.99 -8.94 -3.73
CA ALA A 11 -7.60 -7.72 -3.04
C ALA A 11 -6.14 -7.77 -2.54
N THR A 12 -5.68 -8.90 -1.99
CA THR A 12 -4.29 -9.05 -1.51
C THR A 12 -3.28 -9.08 -2.66
N MET A 13 -3.59 -9.75 -3.78
CA MET A 13 -2.76 -9.70 -4.98
C MET A 13 -2.62 -8.28 -5.53
N PHE A 14 -3.71 -7.50 -5.51
CA PHE A 14 -3.66 -6.09 -5.90
C PHE A 14 -2.78 -5.26 -4.95
N LEU A 15 -2.89 -5.46 -3.64
CA LEU A 15 -2.05 -4.77 -2.66
C LEU A 15 -0.56 -5.11 -2.83
N ALA A 16 -0.24 -6.33 -3.26
CA ALA A 16 1.14 -6.74 -3.53
C ALA A 16 1.73 -6.08 -4.78
N ASN A 17 0.94 -5.95 -5.85
CA ASN A 17 1.38 -5.29 -7.08
C ASN A 17 0.23 -4.57 -7.81
N PRO A 18 -0.02 -3.29 -7.51
CA PRO A 18 -1.10 -2.53 -8.14
C PRO A 18 -0.84 -2.23 -9.63
N CYS A 19 0.43 -2.23 -10.05
CA CYS A 19 0.82 -1.93 -11.43
C CYS A 19 0.36 -3.02 -12.41
N TYR A 20 0.17 -4.25 -11.94
CA TYR A 20 -0.30 -5.36 -12.78
C TYR A 20 -1.66 -5.05 -13.44
N LEU A 21 -2.66 -4.63 -12.66
CA LEU A 21 -3.96 -4.24 -13.19
C LEU A 21 -3.93 -2.90 -13.94
N TRP A 22 -3.10 -1.96 -13.51
CA TRP A 22 -3.00 -0.65 -14.17
C TRP A 22 -2.42 -0.73 -15.59
N SER A 23 -1.48 -1.66 -15.80
CA SER A 23 -0.78 -1.84 -17.08
C SER A 23 -1.61 -2.57 -18.14
N SER A 24 -2.79 -3.10 -17.76
CA SER A 24 -3.68 -3.77 -18.71
C SER A 24 -4.32 -2.76 -19.68
N ASP A 25 -4.64 -3.21 -20.89
CA ASP A 25 -5.36 -2.40 -21.88
C ASP A 25 -6.85 -2.26 -21.53
N SER A 26 -7.36 -3.05 -20.59
CA SER A 26 -8.75 -3.01 -20.16
C SER A 26 -9.02 -1.73 -19.36
N LEU A 27 -9.97 -0.95 -19.87
CA LEU A 27 -10.48 0.22 -19.18
C LEU A 27 -11.19 -0.15 -17.87
N GLU A 28 -11.76 -1.36 -17.81
CA GLU A 28 -12.41 -1.88 -16.62
C GLU A 28 -11.41 -2.15 -15.49
N ASP A 29 -10.23 -2.70 -15.81
CA ASP A 29 -9.17 -2.92 -14.84
C ASP A 29 -8.67 -1.60 -14.26
N LYS A 30 -8.45 -0.58 -15.11
CA LYS A 30 -8.05 0.77 -14.66
C LYS A 30 -9.11 1.39 -13.75
N ARG A 31 -10.40 1.23 -14.07
CA ARG A 31 -11.50 1.67 -13.19
C ARG A 31 -11.52 0.89 -11.89
N MET A 32 -11.26 -0.41 -11.92
CA MET A 32 -11.22 -1.26 -10.73
C MET A 32 -10.09 -0.85 -9.79
N VAL A 33 -8.90 -0.55 -10.31
CA VAL A 33 -7.79 0.03 -9.55
C VAL A 33 -8.23 1.30 -8.81
N LEU A 34 -8.86 2.25 -9.52
CA LEU A 34 -9.34 3.49 -8.90
C LEU A 34 -10.37 3.23 -7.78
N ARG A 35 -11.29 2.28 -7.97
CA ARG A 35 -12.28 1.89 -6.95
C ARG A 35 -11.66 1.18 -5.75
N MET A 36 -10.55 0.47 -5.94
CA MET A 36 -9.83 -0.17 -4.84
C MET A 36 -8.97 0.82 -4.07
N VAL A 37 -8.38 1.82 -4.72
CA VAL A 37 -7.53 2.83 -4.07
C VAL A 37 -8.37 3.86 -3.32
N PHE A 38 -9.49 4.30 -3.89
CA PHE A 38 -10.29 5.40 -3.35
C PHE A 38 -11.65 4.93 -2.82
N ALA A 39 -11.96 5.27 -1.56
CA ALA A 39 -13.26 5.04 -0.95
C ALA A 39 -14.34 6.01 -1.45
N LYS A 40 -13.92 7.16 -1.98
CA LYS A 40 -14.78 8.22 -2.50
C LYS A 40 -14.21 8.79 -3.79
N LYS A 41 -15.02 9.49 -4.56
CA LYS A 41 -14.55 10.18 -5.78
C LYS A 41 -13.54 11.26 -5.41
N LEU A 42 -12.38 11.25 -6.07
CA LEU A 42 -11.35 12.26 -5.87
C LEU A 42 -11.84 13.63 -6.36
N PRO A 43 -11.69 14.71 -5.58
CA PRO A 43 -12.09 16.04 -6.01
C PRO A 43 -11.27 16.47 -7.23
N TYR A 44 -11.98 16.97 -8.24
CA TYR A 44 -11.41 17.44 -9.49
C TYR A 44 -11.72 18.92 -9.68
N HIS A 45 -10.69 19.70 -9.97
CA HIS A 45 -10.82 21.11 -10.33
C HIS A 45 -10.45 21.28 -11.80
N LEU A 46 -11.25 22.04 -12.56
CA LEU A 46 -11.07 22.16 -14.02
C LEU A 46 -9.70 22.76 -14.39
N THR A 47 -9.25 23.79 -13.66
CA THR A 47 -7.98 24.47 -13.97
C THR A 47 -6.77 23.86 -13.27
N GLU A 48 -6.99 23.19 -12.14
CA GLU A 48 -5.90 22.74 -11.28
C GLU A 48 -5.78 21.21 -11.23
N GLY A 49 -6.67 20.48 -11.92
CA GLY A 49 -6.67 19.03 -12.00
C GLY A 49 -7.14 18.31 -10.74
N PHE A 50 -6.76 17.02 -10.64
CA PHE A 50 -6.99 16.19 -9.46
C PHE A 50 -6.14 16.67 -8.29
N ARG A 51 -6.77 16.83 -7.13
CA ARG A 51 -6.08 17.18 -5.88
C ARG A 51 -5.44 15.94 -5.26
N THR A 52 -4.39 16.14 -4.46
CA THR A 52 -3.78 15.08 -3.65
C THR A 52 -4.83 14.45 -2.74
N ALA A 53 -4.95 13.12 -2.79
CA ALA A 53 -5.93 12.40 -2.00
C ALA A 53 -5.71 12.61 -0.50
N LYS A 54 -6.76 13.04 0.19
CA LYS A 54 -6.79 13.07 1.65
C LYS A 54 -6.95 11.66 2.21
N ASN A 55 -6.59 11.48 3.48
CA ASN A 55 -6.62 10.15 4.11
C ASN A 55 -8.04 9.54 4.14
N GLU A 56 -9.06 10.38 4.19
CA GLU A 56 -10.49 9.99 4.17
C GLU A 56 -10.99 9.53 2.80
N GLU A 57 -10.27 9.86 1.74
CA GLU A 57 -10.61 9.53 0.35
C GLU A 57 -9.97 8.20 -0.07
N LEU A 58 -8.96 7.74 0.66
CA LEU A 58 -8.33 6.43 0.46
C LEU A 58 -9.19 5.31 1.05
N SER A 59 -9.16 4.15 0.41
CA SER A 59 -9.74 2.94 0.98
C SER A 59 -8.95 2.47 2.20
N LEU A 60 -9.58 1.60 3.01
CA LEU A 60 -9.03 1.16 4.29
C LEU A 60 -7.58 0.63 4.21
N PRO A 61 -7.21 -0.24 3.24
CA PRO A 61 -5.85 -0.74 3.15
C PRO A 61 -4.84 0.39 2.91
N PHE A 62 -5.10 1.30 1.98
CA PHE A 62 -4.17 2.39 1.66
C PHE A 62 -4.10 3.46 2.73
N ARG A 63 -5.22 3.73 3.41
CA ARG A 63 -5.24 4.58 4.60
C ARG A 63 -4.37 3.99 5.71
N TRP A 64 -4.47 2.68 5.93
CA TRP A 64 -3.64 1.99 6.91
C TRP A 64 -2.15 2.02 6.51
N LEU A 65 -1.82 1.71 5.25
CA LEU A 65 -0.45 1.83 4.70
C LEU A 65 0.12 3.24 4.88
N LYS A 66 -0.66 4.29 4.61
CA LYS A 66 -0.24 5.68 4.81
C LYS A 66 0.08 5.98 6.27
N ASN A 67 -0.71 5.43 7.18
CA ASN A 67 -0.51 5.58 8.62
C ASN A 67 0.66 4.72 9.16
N MET A 68 1.11 3.71 8.41
CA MET A 68 2.32 2.94 8.73
C MET A 68 3.62 3.66 8.40
N ASN A 69 3.56 4.86 7.80
CA ASN A 69 4.74 5.73 7.73
C ASN A 69 5.11 6.13 9.16
N GLY A 70 5.88 5.29 9.82
CA GLY A 70 6.22 5.45 11.22
C GLY A 70 7.20 6.59 11.42
N GLY A 71 7.53 6.84 12.69
CA GLY A 71 8.47 7.89 13.06
C GLY A 71 9.89 7.64 12.55
N GLU A 72 10.82 8.51 12.90
CA GLU A 72 12.23 8.22 12.70
C GLU A 72 12.63 7.04 13.58
N TYR A 73 12.93 5.91 12.95
CA TYR A 73 13.43 4.72 13.63
C TYR A 73 14.94 4.65 13.41
N GLU A 74 15.69 4.56 14.50
CA GLU A 74 17.13 4.28 14.46
C GLU A 74 17.38 2.80 14.69
N MET A 75 18.37 2.25 14.00
CA MET A 75 18.82 0.88 14.27
C MET A 75 19.48 0.83 15.65
N VAL A 76 19.05 -0.11 16.48
CA VAL A 76 19.72 -0.44 17.73
C VAL A 76 21.16 -0.89 17.46
N ARG A 77 22.08 -0.53 18.35
CA ARG A 77 23.48 -0.95 18.25
C ARG A 77 23.55 -2.49 18.23
N PRO A 78 24.49 -3.10 17.48
CA PRO A 78 24.60 -4.57 17.40
C PRO A 78 24.79 -5.26 18.75
N VAL A 79 25.44 -4.58 19.70
CA VAL A 79 25.70 -5.10 21.05
C VAL A 79 24.38 -5.31 21.80
N GLY A 80 24.09 -6.57 22.14
CA GLY A 80 22.89 -6.95 22.90
C GLY A 80 21.69 -7.40 22.04
N ILE A 81 21.81 -7.36 20.70
CA ILE A 81 20.81 -7.92 19.77
C ILE A 81 21.11 -9.38 19.46
N GLU A 82 22.38 -9.67 19.16
CA GLU A 82 22.89 -11.04 19.04
C GLU A 82 23.87 -11.30 20.19
N PRO A 83 23.94 -12.54 20.72
CA PRO A 83 24.99 -12.90 21.67
C PRO A 83 26.35 -12.55 21.06
N THR A 84 27.18 -11.81 21.79
CA THR A 84 28.54 -11.47 21.35
C THR A 84 29.25 -12.76 20.97
N THR A 85 29.45 -12.98 19.67
CA THR A 85 30.27 -14.09 19.21
C THR A 85 31.69 -13.77 19.63
N LEU A 86 32.26 -14.63 20.47
CA LEU A 86 33.68 -14.58 20.79
C LEU A 86 34.41 -14.62 19.45
N SER A 87 35.14 -13.55 19.12
CA SER A 87 36.05 -13.58 17.98
C SER A 87 36.98 -14.76 18.19
N LEU A 88 37.04 -15.67 17.23
CA LEU A 88 38.07 -16.69 17.21
C LEU A 88 39.40 -15.94 17.16
N GLU A 89 40.10 -15.92 18.30
CA GLU A 89 41.45 -15.43 18.43
C GLU A 89 42.32 -16.20 17.42
N GLY A 90 42.93 -15.46 16.50
CA GLY A 90 44.01 -15.93 15.64
C GLY A 90 45.36 -15.61 16.25
#